data_AF-A0A969IIB9-F1
#
_entry.id   AF-A0A969IIB9-F1
#
_cell.length_a   1.000
_cell.length_b   1.000
_cell.length_c   1.000
_cell.angle_alpha   90.00
_cell.angle_beta   90.00
_cell.angle_gamma   90.00
#
_symmetry.space_group_name_H-M   'P 1'
#
loop_
_entity.id
_entity.type
_entity.pdbx_description
1 polymer ?
#
loop_
_entity_poly.entity_id
_entity_poly.type
_entity_poly.pdbx_seq_one_letter_code
_entity_poly.pdbx_strand_id
1 'polypeptide(L)' 'MRGSDARSGSLFSYVDLESRVPAKHPVRAIKTIVDDVLAALDADFERLYEGT' A
#
# COMPACT_ATOMS: atom_id res chain seq x y z
N MET A 1 -9.30 -39.36 -11.72
CA MET A 1 -8.66 -38.08 -12.14
C MET A 1 -8.63 -37.08 -10.98
N ARG A 2 -8.00 -37.43 -9.85
CA ARG A 2 -7.71 -36.46 -8.79
C ARG A 2 -6.30 -36.76 -8.29
N GLY A 3 -5.33 -36.18 -8.99
CA GLY A 3 -3.95 -36.13 -8.50
C GLY A 3 -3.90 -35.21 -7.28
N SER A 4 -3.08 -35.57 -6.31
CA SER A 4 -2.79 -34.73 -5.15
C SER A 4 -2.26 -33.38 -5.62
N ASP A 5 -3.04 -32.32 -5.47
CA ASP A 5 -2.55 -30.94 -5.69
C ASP A 5 -1.74 -30.52 -4.46
N ALA A 6 -0.55 -31.11 -4.33
CA ALA A 6 0.44 -30.74 -3.34
C ALA A 6 1.14 -29.45 -3.79
N ARG A 7 0.41 -28.33 -3.80
CA ARG A 7 0.99 -27.00 -3.94
C ARG A 7 0.70 -26.22 -2.67
N SER A 8 1.61 -26.34 -1.71
CA SER A 8 1.77 -25.29 -0.71
C SER A 8 2.40 -24.11 -1.44
N GLY A 9 1.56 -23.23 -1.99
CA GLY A 9 2.03 -21.96 -2.55
C GLY A 9 2.70 -21.14 -1.44
N SER A 10 3.60 -20.22 -1.81
CA SER A 10 4.14 -19.27 -0.83
C SER A 10 2.99 -18.43 -0.25
N LEU A 11 2.77 -18.51 1.07
CA LEU A 11 1.73 -17.73 1.76
C LEU A 11 1.92 -16.21 1.63
N PHE A 12 3.12 -15.78 1.28
CA PHE A 12 3.47 -14.37 1.12
C PHE A 12 4.18 -14.17 -0.22
N SER A 13 3.75 -13.14 -0.93
CA SER A 13 4.40 -12.64 -2.14
C SER A 13 4.83 -11.21 -1.89
N TYR A 14 6.15 -10.99 -1.81
CA TYR A 14 6.74 -9.66 -1.75
C TYR A 14 6.71 -9.07 -3.16
N VAL A 15 5.70 -8.25 -3.38
CA VAL A 15 5.51 -7.46 -4.59
C VAL A 15 5.47 -6.02 -4.14
N ASP A 16 6.18 -5.16 -4.86
CA ASP A 16 6.09 -3.72 -4.63
C ASP A 16 4.62 -3.29 -4.63
N LEU A 17 4.19 -2.64 -3.54
CA LEU A 17 2.81 -2.19 -3.37
C LEU A 17 2.42 -1.22 -4.48
N GLU A 18 3.35 -0.38 -4.93
CA GLU A 18 3.11 0.52 -6.04
C GLU A 18 2.93 -0.26 -7.35
N SER A 19 3.68 -1.32 -7.57
CA SER A 19 3.52 -2.16 -8.78
C SER A 19 2.16 -2.87 -8.86
N ARG A 20 1.40 -2.95 -7.75
CA ARG A 20 0.07 -3.60 -7.73
C ARG A 20 -1.02 -2.79 -8.42
N VAL A 21 -0.83 -1.48 -8.54
CA VAL A 21 -1.77 -0.60 -9.23
C VAL A 21 -1.13 -0.13 -10.54
N PRO A 22 -1.72 -0.39 -11.72
CA PRO A 22 -1.15 0.07 -12.98
C PRO A 22 -0.87 1.58 -12.98
N ALA A 23 0.22 2.01 -13.62
CA ALA A 23 0.64 3.42 -13.61
C ALA A 23 -0.42 4.39 -14.16
N LYS A 24 -1.26 3.93 -15.09
CA LYS A 24 -2.33 4.73 -15.71
C LYS A 24 -3.71 4.49 -15.08
N HIS A 25 -3.77 3.81 -13.94
CA HIS A 25 -5.06 3.50 -13.30
C HIS A 25 -5.67 4.78 -12.70
N PRO A 26 -6.96 5.08 -12.95
CA PRO A 26 -7.58 6.34 -12.52
C PRO A 26 -7.57 6.54 -11.00
N VAL A 27 -7.58 5.44 -10.21
CA VAL A 27 -7.50 5.52 -8.73
C VAL A 27 -6.21 6.20 -8.22
N ARG A 28 -5.14 6.24 -9.01
CA ARG A 28 -3.87 6.86 -8.60
C ARG A 28 -3.99 8.37 -8.37
N ALA A 29 -4.98 9.03 -8.97
CA ALA A 29 -5.27 10.43 -8.70
C ALA A 29 -5.61 10.69 -7.21
N ILE A 30 -6.28 9.73 -6.57
CA ILE A 30 -6.60 9.82 -5.13
C ILE A 30 -5.32 9.78 -4.29
N LYS A 31 -4.34 8.95 -4.68
CA LYS A 31 -3.05 8.87 -3.98
C LYS A 31 -2.36 10.23 -3.94
N THR A 32 -2.28 10.93 -5.08
CA THR A 32 -1.67 12.27 -5.14
C THR A 32 -2.35 13.25 -4.20
N ILE A 33 -3.70 13.29 -4.20
CA ILE A 33 -4.45 14.18 -3.30
C ILE A 33 -4.18 13.85 -1.83
N VAL A 34 -4.15 12.56 -1.48
CA VAL A 34 -3.89 12.12 -0.12
C VAL A 34 -2.45 12.42 0.30
N ASP A 35 -1.47 12.21 -0.58
CA ASP A 35 -0.06 12.53 -0.32
C ASP A 35 0.10 14.02 0.02
N ASP A 36 -0.53 14.91 -0.74
CA ASP A 36 -0.49 16.36 -0.50
C ASP A 36 -1.13 16.74 0.85
N VAL A 37 -2.27 16.13 1.18
CA VAL A 37 -2.97 16.36 2.45
C VAL A 37 -2.13 15.86 3.63
N LEU A 38 -1.53 14.67 3.52
CA LEU A 38 -0.70 14.11 4.58
C LEU A 38 0.55 14.95 4.80
N ALA A 39 1.19 15.44 3.73
CA ALA A 39 2.33 16.35 3.85
C ALA A 39 1.96 17.67 4.57
N ALA A 40 0.75 18.18 4.34
CA ALA A 40 0.26 19.37 5.05
C ALA A 40 -0.02 19.12 6.54
N LEU A 41 -0.36 17.89 6.92
CA LEU A 41 -0.67 17.50 8.31
C LEU A 41 0.56 17.03 9.10
N ASP A 42 1.72 16.92 8.46
CA ASP A 42 2.93 16.30 9.03
C ASP A 42 3.33 16.93 10.39
N ALA A 43 3.44 18.26 10.45
CA ALA A 43 3.79 18.98 11.68
C ALA A 43 2.72 18.86 12.79
N ASP A 44 1.45 18.67 12.42
CA ASP A 44 0.37 18.46 13.39
C ASP A 44 0.44 17.04 13.97
N PHE A 45 0.80 16.05 13.15
CA PHE A 45 1.07 14.69 13.63
C PHE A 45 2.32 14.60 14.48
N GLU A 46 3.42 15.26 14.09
CA GLU A 46 4.63 15.33 14.92
C GLU A 46 4.29 15.82 16.33
N ARG A 47 3.61 16.97 16.44
CA ARG A 47 3.19 17.53 17.73
C ARG A 47 2.24 16.60 18.50
N LEU A 48 1.34 15.89 17.82
CA LEU A 48 0.39 14.98 18.45
C LEU A 48 1.09 13.75 19.06
N TYR A 49 2.18 13.29 18.44
CA TYR A 49 2.89 12.06 18.82
C TYR A 49 4.25 12.28 19.53
N GLU A 50 4.69 13.53 19.71
CA GLU A 50 5.94 13.94 20.39
C GLU A 50 6.11 13.37 21.83
N GLY A 51 5.03 12.94 22.48
CA GLY A 51 5.01 12.54 23.90
C GLY A 51 4.58 11.10 24.20
N THR A 52 4.69 10.17 23.23
CA THR A 52 4.47 8.72 23.48
C THR A 52 5.75 7.98 23.81
#